data_AF-A0A9E6AAE8-F1
#
_entry.id   AF-A0A9E6AAE8-F1
#
_cell.length_a   1.000
_cell.length_b   1.000
_cell.length_c   1.000
_cell.angle_alpha   90.00
_cell.angle_beta   90.00
_cell.angle_gamma   90.00
#
_symmetry.space_group_name_H-M   'P 1'
#
loop_
_entity.id
_entity.type
_entity.pdbx_description
1 polymer ?
#
loop_
_entity_poly.entity_id
_entity_poly.type
_entity_poly.pdbx_seq_one_letter_code
_entity_poly.pdbx_strand_id
1 'polypeptide(L)'
;MNTLSATPHDEQARAILRGNDRGGYTVPTSGLYPYQWNWDSAFAAWGFATFDTKRAWSEMETLFTGQWSNGMVPHILFHKPDPGYFPGPDVWAGTGPVHSSGISQPPVAASFARRIYDMDPEAGRAAVKALFPKLFAWHKWFMTWRLDQGAACITHPWEAGRDNAPDWDSAMASIDPVGVGDYKRRDTSHVDPAMRPTKYDYDRYIWLVQLGRRLKWNEAALLEQNPFRVADPTMTFILLRAQRDLAYLGRAIGEDTREIEKDIVVLEAGAETLWNPSIKSYDSRNVRSGEWAGCVSNASFLNWYAGIDRPEMAEQYDRISSICRYPVPSYDPASDRFDAKRYWRGPTWGIVNALIGLGLDECGHKDRAAALRLATRDLIAKHGFAEYFDPHTGDAAGGGSFTWTAAIWLAWASPTMGTA
;
A
#
# COMPACT_ATOMS: atom_id res chain seq x y z
N MET A 1 -35.48 1.44 -4.58
CA MET A 1 -34.30 0.73 -4.03
C MET A 1 -34.11 -0.53 -4.87
N ASN A 2 -33.15 -0.51 -5.79
CA ASN A 2 -32.81 -1.70 -6.56
C ASN A 2 -31.96 -2.56 -5.63
N THR A 3 -32.42 -3.74 -5.24
CA THR A 3 -31.61 -4.70 -4.49
C THR A 3 -30.46 -5.13 -5.40
N LEU A 4 -29.27 -4.57 -5.18
CA LEU A 4 -28.02 -5.02 -5.81
C LEU A 4 -27.90 -6.52 -5.53
N SER A 5 -28.04 -7.35 -6.57
CA SER A 5 -27.74 -8.76 -6.47
C SER A 5 -26.23 -8.89 -6.35
N ALA A 6 -25.75 -9.49 -5.26
CA ALA A 6 -24.32 -9.63 -4.99
C ALA A 6 -23.63 -10.64 -5.91
N THR A 7 -24.39 -11.62 -6.39
CA THR A 7 -23.87 -12.78 -7.12
C THR A 7 -23.16 -12.42 -8.44
N PRO A 8 -23.68 -11.51 -9.29
CA PRO A 8 -22.98 -11.12 -10.52
C PRO A 8 -21.66 -10.37 -10.27
N HIS A 9 -21.61 -9.48 -9.29
CA HIS A 9 -20.37 -8.74 -8.96
C HIS A 9 -19.33 -9.64 -8.29
N ASP A 10 -19.74 -10.58 -7.43
CA ASP A 10 -18.85 -11.59 -6.86
C ASP A 10 -18.23 -12.47 -7.96
N GLU A 11 -19.03 -12.92 -8.92
CA GLU A 11 -18.54 -13.69 -10.07
C GLU A 11 -17.59 -12.88 -10.95
N GLN A 12 -17.90 -11.60 -11.21
CA GLN A 12 -17.04 -10.70 -11.94
C GLN A 12 -15.69 -10.48 -11.23
N ALA A 13 -15.71 -10.27 -9.91
CA ALA A 13 -14.49 -10.11 -9.12
C ALA A 13 -13.62 -11.38 -9.16
N ARG A 14 -14.22 -12.57 -9.04
CA ARG A 14 -13.52 -13.86 -9.19
C ARG A 14 -12.93 -14.02 -10.59
N ALA A 15 -13.67 -13.61 -11.62
CA ALA A 15 -13.19 -13.65 -13.01
C ALA A 15 -11.98 -12.72 -13.21
N ILE A 16 -11.97 -11.52 -12.62
CA ILE A 16 -10.82 -10.60 -12.67
C ILE A 16 -9.60 -11.22 -12.00
N LEU A 17 -9.73 -11.75 -10.78
CA LEU A 17 -8.62 -12.39 -10.06
C LEU A 17 -8.03 -13.56 -10.87
N ARG A 18 -8.89 -14.43 -11.41
CA ARG A 18 -8.44 -15.56 -12.26
C ARG A 18 -7.82 -15.09 -13.58
N GLY A 19 -8.38 -14.04 -14.20
CA GLY A 19 -7.86 -13.48 -15.45
C GLY A 19 -6.50 -12.78 -15.30
N ASN A 20 -6.22 -12.25 -14.11
CA ASN A 20 -4.95 -11.62 -13.77
C ASN A 20 -3.92 -12.59 -13.16
N ASP A 21 -4.30 -13.83 -12.85
CA ASP A 21 -3.37 -14.87 -12.40
C ASP A 21 -2.39 -15.28 -13.51
N ARG A 22 -1.13 -15.50 -13.15
CA ARG A 22 -0.04 -15.94 -14.05
C ARG A 22 0.57 -17.28 -13.63
N GLY A 23 -0.14 -18.05 -12.82
CA GLY A 23 0.26 -19.40 -12.41
C GLY A 23 1.17 -19.42 -11.18
N GLY A 24 0.85 -18.56 -10.20
CA GLY A 24 1.58 -18.48 -8.92
C GLY A 24 1.66 -17.06 -8.36
N TYR A 25 1.57 -16.06 -9.24
CA TYR A 25 1.45 -14.65 -8.88
C TYR A 25 0.34 -13.98 -9.69
N THR A 26 -0.16 -12.86 -9.20
CA THR A 26 -1.23 -12.09 -9.84
C THR A 26 -0.71 -10.72 -10.26
N VAL A 27 -1.04 -10.29 -11.48
CA VAL A 27 -0.74 -8.93 -11.92
C VAL A 27 -1.79 -7.93 -11.39
N PRO A 28 -1.45 -6.68 -11.05
CA PRO A 28 -2.44 -5.69 -10.62
C PRO A 28 -3.51 -5.44 -11.69
N THR A 29 -3.09 -5.28 -12.95
CA THR A 29 -3.98 -5.24 -14.11
C THR A 29 -3.21 -5.55 -15.40
N SER A 30 -3.87 -6.17 -16.37
CA SER A 30 -3.24 -6.53 -17.64
C SER A 30 -2.76 -5.31 -18.42
N GLY A 31 -1.58 -5.42 -19.04
CA GLY A 31 -0.97 -4.36 -19.86
C GLY A 31 -0.24 -3.31 -19.03
N LEU A 32 -0.95 -2.56 -18.17
CA LEU A 32 -0.36 -1.44 -17.42
C LEU A 32 0.67 -1.91 -16.37
N TYR A 33 0.39 -3.00 -15.66
CA TYR A 33 1.24 -3.53 -14.59
C TYR A 33 1.49 -5.03 -14.80
N PRO A 34 2.45 -5.45 -15.64
CA PRO A 34 2.56 -6.85 -16.11
C PRO A 34 3.35 -7.80 -15.19
N TYR A 35 3.71 -7.35 -13.99
CA TYR A 35 4.51 -8.06 -12.99
C TYR A 35 3.76 -8.30 -11.68
N GLN A 36 4.45 -8.94 -10.71
CA GLN A 36 3.95 -9.07 -9.35
C GLN A 36 4.38 -7.86 -8.52
N TRP A 37 3.41 -7.15 -7.93
CA TRP A 37 3.67 -6.08 -6.96
C TRP A 37 3.44 -6.56 -5.54
N ASN A 38 4.25 -6.08 -4.60
CA ASN A 38 4.29 -6.57 -3.23
C ASN A 38 2.95 -6.43 -2.50
N TRP A 39 2.49 -5.20 -2.25
CA TRP A 39 1.26 -5.03 -1.47
C TRP A 39 0.02 -5.53 -2.26
N ASP A 40 0.04 -5.45 -3.59
CA ASP A 40 -1.02 -5.90 -4.48
C ASP A 40 -1.21 -7.41 -4.35
N SER A 41 -0.10 -8.16 -4.24
CA SER A 41 -0.11 -9.60 -4.01
C SER A 41 -0.76 -9.96 -2.68
N ALA A 42 -0.53 -9.16 -1.64
CA ALA A 42 -1.14 -9.40 -0.34
C ALA A 42 -2.66 -9.15 -0.36
N PHE A 43 -3.13 -8.12 -1.07
CA PHE A 43 -4.56 -7.93 -1.34
C PHE A 43 -5.13 -9.04 -2.24
N ALA A 44 -4.42 -9.45 -3.29
CA ALA A 44 -4.83 -10.55 -4.17
C ALA A 44 -5.02 -11.84 -3.37
N ALA A 45 -4.08 -12.17 -2.48
CA ALA A 45 -4.18 -13.30 -1.57
C ALA A 45 -5.43 -13.22 -0.68
N TRP A 46 -5.71 -12.05 -0.10
CA TRP A 46 -6.93 -11.83 0.70
C TRP A 46 -8.21 -12.06 -0.13
N GLY A 47 -8.22 -11.60 -1.39
CA GLY A 47 -9.32 -11.86 -2.33
C GLY A 47 -9.49 -13.35 -2.67
N PHE A 48 -8.40 -14.04 -3.02
CA PHE A 48 -8.41 -15.47 -3.31
C PHE A 48 -8.89 -16.29 -2.12
N ALA A 49 -8.52 -15.92 -0.89
CA ALA A 49 -8.89 -16.67 0.30
C ALA A 49 -10.42 -16.86 0.46
N THR A 50 -11.23 -15.97 -0.11
CA THR A 50 -12.69 -16.07 -0.10
C THR A 50 -13.26 -17.24 -0.93
N PHE A 51 -12.46 -17.87 -1.81
CA PHE A 51 -12.91 -18.99 -2.64
C PHE A 51 -11.82 -20.05 -2.96
N ASP A 52 -10.55 -19.78 -2.67
CA ASP A 52 -9.40 -20.66 -2.88
C ASP A 52 -8.24 -20.26 -1.94
N THR A 53 -8.28 -20.75 -0.70
CA THR A 53 -7.23 -20.50 0.31
C THR A 53 -5.87 -21.06 -0.07
N LYS A 54 -5.80 -22.14 -0.86
CA LYS A 54 -4.51 -22.67 -1.34
C LYS A 54 -3.83 -21.69 -2.27
N ARG A 55 -4.59 -21.14 -3.24
CA ARG A 55 -4.07 -20.11 -4.15
C ARG A 55 -3.67 -18.84 -3.42
N ALA A 56 -4.38 -18.47 -2.35
CA ALA A 56 -4.04 -17.33 -1.51
C ALA A 56 -2.64 -17.49 -0.86
N TRP A 57 -2.34 -18.65 -0.29
CA TRP A 57 -1.01 -18.94 0.26
C TRP A 57 0.07 -18.95 -0.83
N SER A 58 -0.20 -19.56 -1.99
CA SER A 58 0.75 -19.57 -3.11
C SER A 58 1.13 -18.17 -3.62
N GLU A 59 0.21 -17.19 -3.56
CA GLU A 59 0.51 -15.79 -3.90
C GLU A 59 1.59 -15.20 -2.97
N MET A 60 1.41 -15.40 -1.65
CA MET A 60 2.35 -14.93 -0.64
C MET A 60 3.69 -15.67 -0.74
N GLU A 61 3.65 -17.00 -0.88
CA GLU A 61 4.86 -17.81 -1.05
C GLU A 61 5.67 -17.32 -2.26
N THR A 62 5.01 -17.05 -3.39
CA THR A 62 5.65 -16.54 -4.61
C THR A 62 6.25 -15.15 -4.41
N LEU A 63 5.54 -14.22 -3.74
CA LEU A 63 6.07 -12.90 -3.40
C LEU A 63 7.38 -13.02 -2.60
N PHE A 64 7.42 -13.94 -1.64
CA PHE A 64 8.57 -14.14 -0.78
C PHE A 64 9.70 -14.98 -1.40
N THR A 65 9.54 -15.45 -2.65
CA THR A 65 10.67 -15.97 -3.44
C THR A 65 11.63 -14.87 -3.86
N GLY A 66 11.15 -13.62 -3.98
CA GLY A 66 11.96 -12.47 -4.36
C GLY A 66 12.65 -11.76 -3.20
N GLN A 67 12.49 -12.24 -1.96
CA GLN A 67 13.10 -11.64 -0.78
C GLN A 67 14.63 -11.62 -0.89
N TRP A 68 15.23 -10.47 -0.62
CA TRP A 68 16.68 -10.27 -0.63
C TRP A 68 17.34 -10.90 0.60
N SER A 69 18.64 -11.14 0.51
CA SER A 69 19.43 -11.73 1.61
C SER A 69 19.48 -10.87 2.87
N ASN A 70 19.24 -9.55 2.75
CA ASN A 70 19.16 -8.62 3.88
C ASN A 70 17.75 -8.55 4.51
N GLY A 71 16.79 -9.35 4.04
CA GLY A 71 15.42 -9.40 4.53
C GLY A 71 14.41 -8.56 3.74
N MET A 72 14.85 -7.60 2.92
CA MET A 72 13.93 -6.74 2.13
C MET A 72 13.08 -7.57 1.16
N VAL A 73 11.77 -7.32 1.11
CA VAL A 73 10.89 -7.81 0.04
C VAL A 73 10.67 -6.67 -0.96
N PRO A 74 11.17 -6.78 -2.21
CA PRO A 74 11.05 -5.73 -3.21
C PRO A 74 9.60 -5.41 -3.56
N HIS A 75 9.31 -4.17 -4.00
CA HIS A 75 7.96 -3.79 -4.44
C HIS A 75 7.54 -4.44 -5.76
N ILE A 76 8.49 -4.85 -6.62
CA ILE A 76 8.21 -5.54 -7.89
C ILE A 76 9.11 -6.75 -8.08
N LEU A 77 8.52 -7.88 -8.48
CA LEU A 77 9.22 -9.06 -9.00
C LEU A 77 9.00 -9.23 -10.49
N PHE A 78 10.10 -9.17 -11.25
CA PHE A 78 10.13 -9.28 -12.71
C PHE A 78 10.25 -10.74 -13.15
N HIS A 79 9.15 -11.50 -13.00
CA HIS A 79 9.10 -12.94 -13.31
C HIS A 79 9.43 -13.29 -14.76
N LYS A 80 9.02 -12.45 -15.71
CA LYS A 80 9.27 -12.62 -17.15
C LYS A 80 9.51 -11.26 -17.78
N PRO A 81 10.54 -11.05 -18.62
CA PRO A 81 10.77 -9.76 -19.26
C PRO A 81 9.55 -9.26 -20.03
N ASP A 82 9.16 -8.01 -19.80
CA ASP A 82 8.12 -7.30 -20.55
C ASP A 82 8.64 -5.92 -21.00
N PRO A 83 8.86 -5.69 -22.31
CA PRO A 83 9.34 -4.41 -22.83
C PRO A 83 8.29 -3.28 -22.77
N GLY A 84 7.03 -3.61 -22.45
CA GLY A 84 5.92 -2.69 -22.25
C GLY A 84 5.94 -1.98 -20.91
N TYR A 85 6.85 -2.31 -19.99
CA TYR A 85 6.94 -1.68 -18.67
C TYR A 85 8.27 -0.96 -18.46
N PHE A 86 8.22 0.20 -17.82
CA PHE A 86 9.39 0.98 -17.44
C PHE A 86 9.16 1.67 -16.08
N PRO A 87 10.16 1.67 -15.16
CA PRO A 87 11.50 1.09 -15.29
C PRO A 87 11.55 -0.44 -15.12
N GLY A 88 12.16 -1.13 -16.08
CA GLY A 88 12.31 -2.59 -16.07
C GLY A 88 13.55 -3.09 -15.29
N PRO A 89 13.79 -4.42 -15.25
CA PRO A 89 14.82 -5.05 -14.41
C PRO A 89 16.23 -4.49 -14.64
N ASP A 90 16.61 -4.17 -15.88
CA ASP A 90 17.95 -3.66 -16.21
C ASP A 90 18.20 -2.22 -15.70
N VAL A 91 17.12 -1.45 -15.52
CA VAL A 91 17.20 -0.09 -14.96
C VAL A 91 17.42 -0.19 -13.45
N TRP A 92 16.65 -1.06 -12.79
CA TRP A 92 16.72 -1.30 -11.35
C TRP A 92 18.02 -1.97 -10.92
N ALA A 93 18.43 -3.03 -11.63
CA ALA A 93 19.53 -3.91 -11.23
C ALA A 93 19.41 -4.35 -9.75
N GLY A 94 18.21 -4.77 -9.34
CA GLY A 94 17.98 -5.32 -8.00
C GLY A 94 18.78 -6.61 -7.77
N THR A 95 19.14 -6.88 -6.51
CA THR A 95 20.08 -7.95 -6.12
C THR A 95 19.39 -9.17 -5.52
N GLY A 96 18.06 -9.26 -5.69
CA GLY A 96 17.27 -10.38 -5.20
C GLY A 96 17.51 -11.68 -5.98
N PRO A 97 17.08 -12.82 -5.42
CA PRO A 97 17.14 -14.13 -6.10
C PRO A 97 16.27 -14.19 -7.37
N VAL A 98 15.22 -13.36 -7.44
CA VAL A 98 14.44 -13.08 -8.64
C VAL A 98 14.77 -11.67 -9.09
N HIS A 99 14.85 -11.41 -10.40
CA HIS A 99 15.00 -10.05 -10.91
C HIS A 99 13.91 -9.16 -10.29
N SER A 100 14.33 -8.11 -9.60
CA SER A 100 13.42 -7.28 -8.82
C SER A 100 13.77 -5.81 -8.93
N SER A 101 12.86 -4.97 -8.47
CA SER A 101 13.20 -3.59 -8.10
C SER A 101 14.19 -3.54 -6.94
N GLY A 102 14.71 -2.34 -6.63
CA GLY A 102 15.63 -2.09 -5.50
C GLY A 102 15.00 -1.43 -4.27
N ILE A 103 13.68 -1.26 -4.24
CA ILE A 103 12.94 -0.61 -3.15
C ILE A 103 11.82 -1.52 -2.63
N SER A 104 11.30 -1.25 -1.43
CA SER A 104 10.23 -2.03 -0.77
C SER A 104 8.82 -1.41 -0.98
N GLN A 105 7.76 -1.98 -0.41
CA GLN A 105 6.39 -1.43 -0.35
C GLN A 105 5.81 -1.61 1.08
N PRO A 106 4.61 -1.09 1.43
CA PRO A 106 4.07 -1.23 2.77
C PRO A 106 3.88 -2.70 3.19
N PRO A 107 4.26 -3.08 4.42
CA PRO A 107 4.30 -4.48 4.87
C PRO A 107 2.96 -5.08 5.28
N VAL A 108 1.93 -4.94 4.43
CA VAL A 108 0.58 -5.49 4.68
C VAL A 108 0.51 -7.03 4.68
N ALA A 109 1.57 -7.72 4.23
CA ALA A 109 1.56 -9.17 4.06
C ALA A 109 1.33 -9.93 5.39
N ALA A 110 1.91 -9.48 6.52
CA ALA A 110 1.66 -10.11 7.81
C ALA A 110 0.19 -10.02 8.23
N SER A 111 -0.42 -8.86 7.99
CA SER A 111 -1.82 -8.59 8.33
C SER A 111 -2.81 -9.42 7.50
N PHE A 112 -2.52 -9.64 6.22
CA PHE A 112 -3.34 -10.52 5.39
C PHE A 112 -3.01 -12.00 5.62
N ALA A 113 -1.77 -12.36 5.93
CA ALA A 113 -1.43 -13.73 6.32
C ALA A 113 -2.21 -14.14 7.56
N ARG A 114 -2.33 -13.23 8.55
CA ARG A 114 -3.17 -13.43 9.72
C ARG A 114 -4.64 -13.63 9.35
N ARG A 115 -5.21 -12.75 8.52
CA ARG A 115 -6.62 -12.88 8.10
C ARG A 115 -6.90 -14.20 7.41
N ILE A 116 -5.99 -14.69 6.56
CA ILE A 116 -6.14 -15.99 5.89
C ILE A 116 -5.98 -17.14 6.90
N TYR A 117 -5.01 -17.03 7.82
CA TYR A 117 -4.82 -18.02 8.87
C TYR A 117 -6.04 -18.16 9.79
N ASP A 118 -6.67 -17.05 10.17
CA ASP A 118 -7.84 -17.03 11.05
C ASP A 118 -9.08 -17.69 10.40
N MET A 119 -9.11 -17.89 9.07
CA MET A 119 -10.18 -18.61 8.38
C MET A 119 -10.13 -20.13 8.62
N ASP A 120 -8.93 -20.70 8.69
CA ASP A 120 -8.68 -22.12 9.00
C ASP A 120 -7.26 -22.28 9.58
N PRO A 121 -7.11 -22.15 10.91
CA PRO A 121 -5.80 -22.22 11.57
C PRO A 121 -5.12 -23.57 11.40
N GLU A 122 -5.87 -24.67 11.33
CA GLU A 122 -5.31 -26.01 11.18
C GLU A 122 -4.67 -26.16 9.80
N ALA A 123 -5.39 -25.80 8.74
CA ALA A 123 -4.87 -25.85 7.37
C ALA A 123 -3.77 -24.81 7.12
N GLY A 124 -3.87 -23.62 7.71
CA GLY A 124 -2.93 -22.51 7.53
C GLY A 124 -1.61 -22.68 8.30
N ARG A 125 -1.55 -23.56 9.30
CA ARG A 125 -0.39 -23.66 10.22
C ARG A 125 0.93 -23.93 9.52
N ALA A 126 0.94 -24.83 8.53
CA ALA A 126 2.15 -25.16 7.78
C ALA A 126 2.64 -23.97 6.94
N ALA A 127 1.73 -23.27 6.27
CA ALA A 127 2.04 -22.09 5.47
C ALA A 127 2.61 -20.96 6.35
N VAL A 128 1.96 -20.66 7.49
CA VAL A 128 2.46 -19.65 8.43
C VAL A 128 3.83 -20.03 8.99
N LYS A 129 4.08 -21.29 9.35
CA LYS A 129 5.41 -21.73 9.79
C LYS A 129 6.50 -21.51 8.74
N ALA A 130 6.20 -21.77 7.47
CA ALA A 130 7.14 -21.54 6.39
C ALA A 130 7.38 -20.04 6.10
N LEU A 131 6.33 -19.24 6.22
CA LEU A 131 6.35 -17.82 5.89
C LEU A 131 6.87 -16.92 7.03
N PHE A 132 6.64 -17.29 8.28
CA PHE A 132 6.99 -16.50 9.47
C PHE A 132 8.46 -16.02 9.50
N PRO A 133 9.50 -16.87 9.31
CA PRO A 133 10.88 -16.39 9.35
C PRO A 133 11.18 -15.36 8.26
N LYS A 134 10.48 -15.45 7.11
CA LYS A 134 10.61 -14.50 6.01
C LYS A 134 9.92 -13.17 6.32
N LEU A 135 8.71 -13.20 6.88
CA LEU A 135 8.02 -12.00 7.37
C LEU A 135 8.84 -11.28 8.44
N PHE A 136 9.36 -12.04 9.41
CA PHE A 136 10.20 -11.52 10.48
C PHE A 136 11.47 -10.85 9.94
N ALA A 137 12.18 -11.48 8.99
CA ALA A 137 13.35 -10.86 8.37
C ALA A 137 13.03 -9.55 7.64
N TRP A 138 11.86 -9.46 7.00
CA TRP A 138 11.42 -8.24 6.32
C TRP A 138 11.06 -7.11 7.28
N HIS A 139 10.37 -7.44 8.38
CA HIS A 139 10.06 -6.47 9.43
C HIS A 139 11.35 -5.97 10.09
N LYS A 140 12.28 -6.87 10.39
CA LYS A 140 13.60 -6.51 10.94
C LYS A 140 14.38 -5.58 10.02
N TRP A 141 14.29 -5.77 8.70
CA TRP A 141 14.89 -4.86 7.72
C TRP A 141 14.32 -3.44 7.84
N PHE A 142 12.99 -3.28 7.99
CA PHE A 142 12.38 -1.97 8.24
C PHE A 142 12.89 -1.33 9.53
N MET A 143 12.87 -2.10 10.63
CA MET A 143 13.30 -1.62 11.95
C MET A 143 14.78 -1.20 11.96
N THR A 144 15.61 -1.83 11.14
CA THR A 144 17.05 -1.53 11.05
C THR A 144 17.34 -0.32 10.19
N TRP A 145 16.72 -0.21 9.00
CA TRP A 145 17.17 0.73 7.96
C TRP A 145 16.21 1.91 7.74
N ARG A 146 14.94 1.75 8.11
CA ARG A 146 13.86 2.63 7.67
C ARG A 146 13.26 3.48 8.77
N LEU A 147 13.85 3.57 9.96
CA LEU A 147 13.29 4.41 11.02
C LEU A 147 13.94 5.80 11.08
N ASP A 148 13.15 6.80 11.50
CA ASP A 148 13.58 8.10 12.01
C ASP A 148 12.74 8.41 13.25
N GLN A 149 13.39 8.57 14.40
CA GLN A 149 12.69 8.80 15.68
C GLN A 149 11.57 7.77 15.96
N GLY A 150 11.78 6.52 15.54
CA GLY A 150 10.81 5.42 15.66
C GLY A 150 9.75 5.36 14.55
N ALA A 151 9.55 6.42 13.75
CA ALA A 151 8.62 6.43 12.62
C ALA A 151 9.24 5.79 11.37
N ALA A 152 8.45 5.04 10.59
CA ALA A 152 8.92 4.41 9.37
C ALA A 152 9.04 5.44 8.23
N CYS A 153 10.12 5.33 7.47
CA CYS A 153 10.51 6.24 6.42
C CYS A 153 10.55 5.56 5.07
N ILE A 154 10.14 6.31 4.05
CA ILE A 154 10.40 5.99 2.66
C ILE A 154 11.66 6.74 2.18
N THR A 155 12.39 6.10 1.28
CA THR A 155 13.57 6.64 0.57
C THR A 155 13.32 6.76 -0.94
N HIS A 156 12.14 6.34 -1.39
CA HIS A 156 11.60 6.62 -2.71
C HIS A 156 10.06 6.75 -2.64
N PRO A 157 9.39 7.69 -3.33
CA PRO A 157 7.92 7.87 -3.29
C PRO A 157 7.10 6.60 -3.54
N TRP A 158 7.53 5.78 -4.51
CA TRP A 158 6.93 4.48 -4.83
C TRP A 158 6.88 3.48 -3.66
N GLU A 159 7.71 3.64 -2.62
CA GLU A 159 7.70 2.73 -1.47
C GLU A 159 6.46 2.89 -0.59
N ALA A 160 5.84 4.07 -0.59
CA ALA A 160 4.57 4.28 0.12
C ALA A 160 3.38 3.66 -0.64
N GLY A 161 3.56 3.28 -1.91
CA GLY A 161 2.47 2.96 -2.82
C GLY A 161 1.62 4.17 -3.21
N ARG A 162 2.07 5.40 -2.89
CA ARG A 162 1.36 6.67 -3.14
C ARG A 162 2.16 7.62 -4.04
N ASP A 163 2.55 7.17 -5.22
CA ASP A 163 3.69 7.69 -6.00
C ASP A 163 3.83 9.23 -6.11
N ASN A 164 2.73 9.94 -6.43
CA ASN A 164 2.73 11.39 -6.63
C ASN A 164 1.96 12.14 -5.54
N ALA A 165 1.79 11.53 -4.38
CA ALA A 165 1.12 12.19 -3.27
C ALA A 165 1.84 13.50 -2.92
N PRO A 166 1.09 14.56 -2.58
CA PRO A 166 1.70 15.85 -2.27
C PRO A 166 2.59 15.83 -1.01
N ASP A 167 2.48 14.77 -0.20
CA ASP A 167 3.35 14.43 0.95
C ASP A 167 4.85 14.48 0.61
N TRP A 168 5.20 14.21 -0.65
CA TRP A 168 6.59 14.06 -1.09
C TRP A 168 7.19 15.35 -1.65
N ASP A 169 6.38 16.39 -1.88
CA ASP A 169 6.75 17.54 -2.71
C ASP A 169 8.01 18.26 -2.20
N SER A 170 8.14 18.48 -0.88
CA SER A 170 9.32 19.14 -0.28
C SER A 170 10.59 18.30 -0.42
N ALA A 171 10.50 16.99 -0.19
CA ALA A 171 11.63 16.07 -0.34
C ALA A 171 12.05 15.93 -1.81
N MET A 172 11.08 15.88 -2.73
CA MET A 172 11.33 15.85 -4.17
C MET A 172 11.99 17.14 -4.66
N ALA A 173 11.60 18.31 -4.14
CA ALA A 173 12.20 19.59 -4.51
C ALA A 173 13.71 19.67 -4.20
N SER A 174 14.19 18.90 -3.22
CA SER A 174 15.63 18.82 -2.88
C SER A 174 16.48 18.04 -3.89
N ILE A 175 15.84 17.32 -4.82
CA ILE A 175 16.53 16.49 -5.81
C ILE A 175 16.80 17.33 -7.05
N ASP A 176 18.08 17.41 -7.42
CA ASP A 176 18.52 17.89 -8.73
C ASP A 176 18.73 16.69 -9.69
N PRO A 177 17.81 16.44 -10.65
CA PRO A 177 17.84 15.24 -11.49
C PRO A 177 18.87 15.32 -12.63
N VAL A 178 19.94 16.09 -12.47
CA VAL A 178 21.04 16.16 -13.45
C VAL A 178 21.61 14.76 -13.72
N GLY A 179 21.80 14.46 -15.00
CA GLY A 179 22.37 13.19 -15.45
C GLY A 179 21.36 12.04 -15.57
N VAL A 180 20.06 12.28 -15.36
CA VAL A 180 19.03 11.23 -15.51
C VAL A 180 18.97 10.67 -16.95
N GLY A 181 19.29 11.50 -17.95
CA GLY A 181 19.28 11.13 -19.36
C GLY A 181 17.87 10.97 -19.94
N ASP A 182 17.80 10.51 -21.20
CA ASP A 182 16.52 10.26 -21.87
C ASP A 182 15.97 8.88 -21.51
N TYR A 183 14.66 8.81 -21.29
CA TYR A 183 13.93 7.57 -21.11
C TYR A 183 12.52 7.70 -21.67
N LYS A 184 11.95 6.57 -22.10
CA LYS A 184 10.58 6.53 -22.64
C LYS A 184 9.63 5.91 -21.61
N ARG A 185 8.74 6.74 -21.07
CA ARG A 185 7.62 6.28 -20.24
C ARG A 185 6.69 5.36 -21.03
N ARG A 186 6.14 4.37 -20.33
CA ARG A 186 5.17 3.41 -20.88
C ARG A 186 3.80 3.49 -20.24
N ASP A 187 3.70 4.05 -19.03
CA ASP A 187 2.44 4.19 -18.33
C ASP A 187 1.46 5.14 -19.05
N THR A 188 1.97 6.21 -19.66
CA THR A 188 1.16 7.17 -20.44
C THR A 188 0.65 6.63 -21.78
N SER A 189 1.10 5.46 -22.23
CA SER A 189 0.48 4.79 -23.39
C SER A 189 -0.76 3.96 -23.01
N HIS A 190 -1.03 3.78 -21.72
CA HIS A 190 -2.16 2.98 -21.22
C HIS A 190 -3.24 3.83 -20.54
N VAL A 191 -2.87 5.01 -20.01
CA VAL A 191 -3.76 5.91 -19.27
C VAL A 191 -3.52 7.35 -19.73
N ASP A 192 -4.58 8.19 -19.70
CA ASP A 192 -4.48 9.62 -20.00
C ASP A 192 -3.35 10.29 -19.19
N PRO A 193 -2.37 10.95 -19.84
CA PRO A 193 -1.28 11.64 -19.17
C PRO A 193 -1.71 12.63 -18.08
N ALA A 194 -2.88 13.27 -18.21
CA ALA A 194 -3.40 14.20 -17.20
C ALA A 194 -3.73 13.50 -15.86
N MET A 195 -3.95 12.19 -15.89
CA MET A 195 -4.24 11.36 -14.72
C MET A 195 -2.97 10.73 -14.11
N ARG A 196 -1.77 11.02 -14.63
CA ARG A 196 -0.50 10.37 -14.24
C ARG A 196 0.51 11.37 -13.66
N PRO A 197 1.57 10.90 -12.96
CA PRO A 197 2.67 11.77 -12.53
C PRO A 197 3.31 12.49 -13.73
N THR A 198 3.86 13.67 -13.50
CA THR A 198 4.43 14.55 -14.54
C THR A 198 5.87 14.15 -14.91
N LYS A 199 6.49 14.86 -15.87
CA LYS A 199 7.93 14.69 -16.17
C LYS A 199 8.80 15.12 -14.98
N TYR A 200 8.41 16.18 -14.27
CA TYR A 200 9.10 16.65 -13.06
C TYR A 200 9.23 15.53 -12.03
N ASP A 201 8.15 14.76 -11.85
CA ASP A 201 8.09 13.63 -10.94
C ASP A 201 8.99 12.49 -11.42
N TYR A 202 8.82 12.06 -12.68
CA TYR A 202 9.56 10.92 -13.24
C TYR A 202 11.07 11.15 -13.34
N ASP A 203 11.53 12.37 -13.65
CA ASP A 203 12.96 12.67 -13.69
C ASP A 203 13.61 12.39 -12.32
N ARG A 204 12.91 12.71 -11.24
CA ARG A 204 13.37 12.48 -9.87
C ARG A 204 13.22 11.02 -9.44
N TYR A 205 12.14 10.35 -9.83
CA TYR A 205 12.00 8.91 -9.58
C TYR A 205 13.16 8.13 -10.20
N ILE A 206 13.45 8.37 -11.49
CA ILE A 206 14.53 7.66 -12.18
C ILE A 206 15.90 8.07 -11.63
N TRP A 207 16.10 9.32 -11.22
CA TRP A 207 17.33 9.72 -10.54
C TRP A 207 17.57 8.95 -9.24
N LEU A 208 16.52 8.73 -8.43
CA LEU A 208 16.61 7.92 -7.20
C LEU A 208 16.90 6.45 -7.50
N VAL A 209 16.31 5.88 -8.56
CA VAL A 209 16.65 4.53 -9.04
C VAL A 209 18.13 4.44 -9.43
N GLN A 210 18.64 5.43 -10.16
CA GLN A 210 20.05 5.49 -10.54
C GLN A 210 20.96 5.67 -9.33
N LEU A 211 20.56 6.44 -8.31
CA LEU A 211 21.31 6.54 -7.05
C LEU A 211 21.40 5.18 -6.36
N GLY A 212 20.28 4.48 -6.21
CA GLY A 212 20.25 3.12 -5.67
C GLY A 212 21.19 2.18 -6.41
N ARG A 213 21.14 2.19 -7.74
CA ARG A 213 22.05 1.40 -8.58
C ARG A 213 23.52 1.78 -8.39
N ARG A 214 23.86 3.08 -8.38
CA ARG A 214 25.25 3.56 -8.14
C ARG A 214 25.80 3.08 -6.80
N LEU A 215 24.96 3.09 -5.77
CA LEU A 215 25.29 2.62 -4.42
C LEU A 215 25.10 1.12 -4.24
N LYS A 216 24.80 0.37 -5.32
CA LYS A 216 24.58 -1.08 -5.31
C LYS A 216 23.52 -1.52 -4.30
N TRP A 217 22.52 -0.67 -4.07
CA TRP A 217 21.46 -0.87 -3.09
C TRP A 217 21.98 -1.17 -1.67
N ASN A 218 23.12 -0.59 -1.30
CA ASN A 218 23.65 -0.67 0.06
C ASN A 218 22.85 0.26 1.00
N GLU A 219 22.16 -0.32 1.98
CA GLU A 219 21.27 0.42 2.88
C GLU A 219 21.98 1.51 3.70
N ALA A 220 23.19 1.24 4.20
CA ALA A 220 23.96 2.21 4.98
C ALA A 220 24.36 3.41 4.11
N ALA A 221 24.84 3.16 2.90
CA ALA A 221 25.17 4.22 1.95
C ALA A 221 23.93 5.01 1.51
N LEU A 222 22.80 4.34 1.31
CA LEU A 222 21.52 5.00 0.99
C LEU A 222 21.02 5.88 2.13
N LEU A 223 21.12 5.40 3.38
CA LEU A 223 20.77 6.19 4.56
C LEU A 223 21.58 7.49 4.66
N GLU A 224 22.87 7.42 4.31
CA GLU A 224 23.75 8.59 4.31
C GLU A 224 23.47 9.52 3.12
N GLN A 225 23.40 8.99 1.90
CA GLN A 225 23.51 9.78 0.68
C GLN A 225 22.17 10.09 -0.02
N ASN A 226 21.07 9.42 0.34
CA ASN A 226 19.80 9.67 -0.32
C ASN A 226 19.18 11.00 0.14
N PRO A 227 18.99 12.00 -0.75
CA PRO A 227 18.38 13.27 -0.39
C PRO A 227 16.88 13.13 -0.07
N PHE A 228 16.24 12.07 -0.55
CA PHE A 228 14.85 11.76 -0.27
C PHE A 228 14.74 10.85 0.96
N ARG A 229 14.21 11.38 2.06
CA ARG A 229 13.80 10.60 3.23
C ARG A 229 12.60 11.25 3.90
N VAL A 230 11.46 10.56 3.90
CA VAL A 230 10.21 11.08 4.47
C VAL A 230 9.68 10.08 5.48
N ALA A 231 9.48 10.51 6.73
CA ALA A 231 8.75 9.75 7.73
C ALA A 231 7.26 9.83 7.38
N ASP A 232 6.64 8.66 7.16
CA ASP A 232 5.35 8.55 6.46
C ASP A 232 4.31 7.83 7.35
N PRO A 233 3.11 8.42 7.54
CA PRO A 233 1.99 7.76 8.19
C PRO A 233 1.61 6.41 7.56
N THR A 234 1.61 6.27 6.23
CA THR A 234 1.24 5.00 5.57
C THR A 234 2.19 3.88 6.00
N MET A 235 3.50 4.07 5.85
CA MET A 235 4.49 3.08 6.25
C MET A 235 4.45 2.79 7.75
N THR A 236 4.36 3.83 8.59
CA THR A 236 4.43 3.68 10.04
C THR A 236 3.25 2.91 10.58
N PHE A 237 2.03 3.28 10.17
CA PHE A 237 0.82 2.64 10.66
C PHE A 237 0.65 1.22 10.13
N ILE A 238 0.98 0.98 8.86
CA ILE A 238 0.94 -0.38 8.31
C ILE A 238 1.99 -1.27 8.98
N LEU A 239 3.22 -0.78 9.19
CA LEU A 239 4.25 -1.57 9.87
C LEU A 239 3.89 -1.86 11.33
N LEU A 240 3.33 -0.89 12.06
CA LEU A 240 2.85 -1.11 13.43
C LEU A 240 1.76 -2.17 13.49
N ARG A 241 0.76 -2.08 12.60
CA ARG A 241 -0.28 -3.11 12.48
C ARG A 241 0.32 -4.47 12.13
N ALA A 242 1.21 -4.50 11.15
CA ALA A 242 1.87 -5.72 10.69
C ALA A 242 2.71 -6.37 11.80
N GLN A 243 3.42 -5.60 12.64
CA GLN A 243 4.17 -6.15 13.78
C GLN A 243 3.25 -6.82 14.80
N ARG A 244 2.09 -6.22 15.11
CA ARG A 244 1.09 -6.85 15.99
C ARG A 244 0.51 -8.14 15.41
N ASP A 245 0.22 -8.13 14.11
CA ASP A 245 -0.25 -9.33 13.40
C ASP A 245 0.83 -10.41 13.29
N LEU A 246 2.09 -10.03 13.12
CA LEU A 246 3.23 -10.95 13.13
C LEU A 246 3.44 -11.56 14.52
N ALA A 247 3.35 -10.77 15.59
CA ALA A 247 3.41 -11.28 16.96
C ALA A 247 2.27 -12.26 17.25
N TYR A 248 1.06 -11.98 16.75
CA TYR A 248 -0.07 -12.91 16.84
C TYR A 248 0.26 -14.24 16.16
N LEU A 249 0.73 -14.21 14.91
CA LEU A 249 1.09 -15.41 14.17
C LEU A 249 2.20 -16.20 14.86
N GLY A 250 3.26 -15.52 15.32
CA GLY A 250 4.38 -16.13 16.04
C GLY A 250 3.91 -16.92 17.27
N ARG A 251 3.05 -16.32 18.11
CA ARG A 251 2.45 -17.03 19.25
C ARG A 251 1.64 -18.25 18.81
N ALA A 252 0.85 -18.13 17.75
CA ALA A 252 0.00 -19.23 17.26
C ALA A 252 0.81 -20.45 16.78
N ILE A 253 2.03 -20.23 16.25
CA ILE A 253 2.92 -21.32 15.80
C ILE A 253 3.99 -21.73 16.82
N GLY A 254 4.11 -21.00 17.94
CA GLY A 254 5.04 -21.30 19.04
C GLY A 254 6.43 -20.64 18.92
N GLU A 255 6.55 -19.57 18.14
CA GLU A 255 7.78 -18.79 17.96
C GLU A 255 7.95 -17.72 19.06
N ASP A 256 9.18 -17.29 19.30
CA ASP A 256 9.50 -16.20 20.24
C ASP A 256 9.17 -14.83 19.62
N THR A 257 8.30 -14.07 20.27
CA THR A 257 7.84 -12.77 19.78
C THR A 257 8.43 -11.57 20.54
N ARG A 258 9.38 -11.79 21.48
CA ARG A 258 9.89 -10.70 22.34
C ARG A 258 10.56 -9.55 21.58
N GLU A 259 11.24 -9.83 20.46
CA GLU A 259 11.82 -8.79 19.60
C GLU A 259 10.71 -7.97 18.92
N ILE A 260 9.70 -8.65 18.37
CA ILE A 260 8.53 -8.02 17.73
C ILE A 260 7.78 -7.11 18.71
N GLU A 261 7.59 -7.55 19.96
CA GLU A 261 6.91 -6.76 21.00
C GLU A 261 7.69 -5.49 21.37
N LYS A 262 9.03 -5.52 21.33
CA LYS A 262 9.86 -4.31 21.51
C LYS A 262 9.73 -3.37 20.33
N ASP A 263 9.71 -3.91 19.11
CA ASP A 263 9.54 -3.13 17.89
C ASP A 263 8.18 -2.40 17.85
N ILE A 264 7.12 -3.04 18.37
CA ILE A 264 5.80 -2.41 18.52
C ILE A 264 5.90 -1.13 19.38
N VAL A 265 6.58 -1.19 20.53
CA VAL A 265 6.76 -0.03 21.41
C VAL A 265 7.53 1.11 20.71
N VAL A 266 8.55 0.77 19.91
CA VAL A 266 9.31 1.75 19.12
C VAL A 266 8.41 2.44 18.09
N LEU A 267 7.57 1.68 17.38
CA LEU A 267 6.67 2.21 16.37
C LEU A 267 5.50 3.00 16.95
N GLU A 268 5.00 2.64 18.13
CA GLU A 268 4.01 3.44 18.87
C GLU A 268 4.58 4.81 19.22
N ALA A 269 5.80 4.86 19.77
CA ALA A 269 6.49 6.12 20.01
C ALA A 269 6.77 6.89 18.71
N GLY A 270 7.12 6.18 17.63
CA GLY A 270 7.32 6.74 16.30
C GLY A 270 6.09 7.41 15.72
N ALA A 271 4.94 6.75 15.81
CA ALA A 271 3.65 7.25 15.37
C ALA A 271 3.30 8.60 16.04
N GLU A 272 3.59 8.75 17.33
CA GLU A 272 3.40 10.01 18.05
C GLU A 272 4.22 11.17 17.46
N THR A 273 5.41 10.87 16.91
CA THR A 273 6.25 11.89 16.27
C THR A 273 5.71 12.40 14.94
N LEU A 274 4.68 11.76 14.37
CA LEU A 274 4.01 12.16 13.12
C LEU A 274 2.78 13.04 13.38
N TRP A 275 2.45 13.34 14.63
CA TRP A 275 1.35 14.25 14.96
C TRP A 275 1.73 15.69 14.62
N ASN A 276 1.03 16.29 13.66
CA ASN A 276 1.17 17.70 13.32
C ASN A 276 0.07 18.53 14.02
N PRO A 277 0.41 19.31 15.08
CA PRO A 277 -0.58 20.06 15.85
C PRO A 277 -1.22 21.21 15.05
N SER A 278 -0.57 21.70 13.99
CA SER A 278 -1.10 22.82 13.19
C SER A 278 -2.34 22.43 12.36
N ILE A 279 -2.37 21.18 11.89
CA ILE A 279 -3.50 20.62 11.13
C ILE A 279 -4.34 19.63 11.95
N LYS A 280 -3.95 19.38 13.22
CA LYS A 280 -4.59 18.40 14.12
C LYS A 280 -4.76 17.04 13.45
N SER A 281 -3.70 16.53 12.83
CA SER A 281 -3.71 15.25 12.13
C SER A 281 -2.32 14.64 12.08
N TYR A 282 -2.26 13.37 11.71
CA TYR A 282 -1.01 12.70 11.37
C TYR A 282 -0.53 13.14 9.99
N ASP A 283 0.73 13.52 9.89
CA ASP A 283 1.30 14.18 8.72
C ASP A 283 2.67 13.56 8.37
N SER A 284 3.06 13.70 7.10
CA SER A 284 4.37 13.28 6.63
C SER A 284 5.41 14.34 6.99
N ARG A 285 6.60 13.89 7.41
CA ARG A 285 7.73 14.78 7.75
C ARG A 285 8.92 14.49 6.86
N ASN A 286 9.40 15.51 6.14
CA ASN A 286 10.69 15.45 5.48
C ASN A 286 11.79 15.37 6.55
N VAL A 287 12.46 14.23 6.63
CA VAL A 287 13.46 13.96 7.69
C VAL A 287 14.70 14.84 7.52
N ARG A 288 15.02 15.25 6.29
CA ARG A 288 16.22 16.07 6.01
C ARG A 288 16.03 17.52 6.41
N SER A 289 14.85 18.10 6.19
CA SER A 289 14.56 19.51 6.50
C SER A 289 13.79 19.70 7.81
N GLY A 290 13.13 18.67 8.33
CA GLY A 290 12.17 18.75 9.44
C GLY A 290 10.80 19.32 9.04
N GLU A 291 10.60 19.65 7.76
CA GLU A 291 9.38 20.25 7.24
C GLU A 291 8.22 19.23 7.18
N TRP A 292 7.05 19.65 7.62
CA TRP A 292 5.80 18.91 7.48
C TRP A 292 5.21 19.07 6.08
N ALA A 293 4.54 18.05 5.55
CA ALA A 293 3.81 18.19 4.29
C ALA A 293 2.62 19.17 4.40
N GLY A 294 2.08 19.35 5.61
CA GLY A 294 1.11 20.38 5.92
C GLY A 294 -0.30 20.06 5.39
N CYS A 295 -0.64 18.78 5.27
CA CYS A 295 -1.90 18.35 4.67
C CYS A 295 -2.47 17.10 5.34
N VAL A 296 -3.80 16.99 5.36
CA VAL A 296 -4.49 15.74 5.68
C VAL A 296 -4.56 14.89 4.42
N SER A 297 -4.15 13.63 4.49
CA SER A 297 -4.27 12.67 3.39
C SER A 297 -4.97 11.40 3.87
N ASN A 298 -5.31 10.48 2.95
CA ASN A 298 -5.88 9.20 3.37
C ASN A 298 -4.90 8.37 4.24
N ALA A 299 -3.60 8.66 4.18
CA ALA A 299 -2.60 8.06 5.05
C ALA A 299 -2.79 8.44 6.53
N SER A 300 -3.26 9.65 6.81
CA SER A 300 -3.49 10.15 8.16
C SER A 300 -4.49 9.26 8.92
N PHE A 301 -5.51 8.74 8.23
CA PHE A 301 -6.57 7.90 8.80
C PHE A 301 -6.19 6.42 8.98
N LEU A 302 -4.99 6.01 8.53
CA LEU A 302 -4.47 4.68 8.83
C LEU A 302 -4.06 4.53 10.31
N ASN A 303 -4.12 5.60 11.11
CA ASN A 303 -3.96 5.53 12.56
C ASN A 303 -4.89 4.48 13.18
N TRP A 304 -6.14 4.40 12.73
CA TRP A 304 -7.09 3.39 13.22
C TRP A 304 -6.71 1.99 12.78
N TYR A 305 -6.16 1.81 11.58
CA TYR A 305 -5.66 0.49 11.14
C TYR A 305 -4.52 0.00 12.03
N ALA A 306 -3.71 0.94 12.52
CA ALA A 306 -2.69 0.73 13.53
C ALA A 306 -3.22 0.72 14.97
N GLY A 307 -4.54 0.71 15.20
CA GLY A 307 -5.13 0.67 16.53
C GLY A 307 -4.84 1.90 17.40
N ILE A 308 -4.53 3.04 16.80
CA ILE A 308 -4.32 4.31 17.49
C ILE A 308 -5.56 5.17 17.26
N ASP A 309 -6.27 5.52 18.33
CA ASP A 309 -7.48 6.34 18.24
C ASP A 309 -7.27 7.74 18.83
N ARG A 310 -7.81 8.75 18.15
CA ARG A 310 -7.78 10.16 18.57
C ARG A 310 -9.07 10.87 18.16
N PRO A 311 -9.71 11.65 19.06
CA PRO A 311 -10.92 12.38 18.74
C PRO A 311 -10.78 13.31 17.52
N GLU A 312 -9.64 14.00 17.39
CA GLU A 312 -9.37 14.92 16.29
C GLU A 312 -9.35 14.22 14.93
N MET A 313 -8.96 12.94 14.88
CA MET A 313 -9.00 12.17 13.63
C MET A 313 -10.44 11.88 13.19
N ALA A 314 -11.36 11.66 14.14
CA ALA A 314 -12.78 11.51 13.83
C ALA A 314 -13.37 12.83 13.28
N GLU A 315 -12.98 13.97 13.86
CA GLU A 315 -13.39 15.29 13.35
C GLU A 315 -12.90 15.54 11.92
N GLN A 316 -11.63 15.21 11.63
CA GLN A 316 -11.06 15.33 10.28
C GLN A 316 -11.76 14.40 9.28
N TYR A 317 -12.06 13.16 9.68
CA TYR A 317 -12.76 12.20 8.85
C TYR A 317 -14.18 12.64 8.52
N ASP A 318 -14.92 13.15 9.51
CA ASP A 318 -16.29 13.64 9.31
C ASP A 318 -16.30 14.87 8.41
N ARG A 319 -15.35 15.80 8.60
CA ARG A 319 -15.17 16.95 7.72
C ARG A 319 -14.97 16.51 6.27
N ILE A 320 -14.02 15.62 6.01
CA ILE A 320 -13.72 15.15 4.65
C ILE A 320 -14.91 14.37 4.05
N SER A 321 -15.53 13.49 4.84
CA SER A 321 -16.68 12.69 4.40
C SER A 321 -17.92 13.54 4.13
N SER A 322 -18.04 14.73 4.72
CA SER A 322 -19.11 15.68 4.42
C SER A 322 -18.96 16.36 3.05
N ILE A 323 -17.74 16.39 2.50
CA ILE A 323 -17.40 17.03 1.21
C ILE A 323 -17.41 16.00 0.07
N CYS A 324 -16.92 14.79 0.35
CA CYS A 324 -16.77 13.73 -0.64
C CYS A 324 -17.90 12.70 -0.53
N ARG A 325 -18.63 12.49 -1.63
CA ARG A 325 -19.66 11.43 -1.71
C ARG A 325 -19.07 10.04 -1.52
N TYR A 326 -17.87 9.82 -2.05
CA TYR A 326 -17.13 8.58 -1.98
C TYR A 326 -15.81 8.82 -1.22
N PRO A 327 -15.84 8.90 0.12
CA PRO A 327 -14.63 9.02 0.92
C PRO A 327 -13.82 7.71 0.89
N VAL A 328 -12.54 7.69 1.24
CA VAL A 328 -11.69 8.83 1.64
C VAL A 328 -10.79 9.22 0.47
N PRO A 329 -10.81 10.49 0.01
CA PRO A 329 -9.93 10.95 -1.06
C PRO A 329 -8.46 10.85 -0.62
N SER A 330 -7.55 10.65 -1.57
CA SER A 330 -6.12 10.51 -1.25
C SER A 330 -5.47 11.78 -0.73
N TYR A 331 -6.14 12.93 -0.85
CA TYR A 331 -5.66 14.24 -0.44
C TYR A 331 -6.83 15.13 -0.01
N ASP A 332 -6.57 16.13 0.84
CA ASP A 332 -7.61 17.01 1.40
C ASP A 332 -8.41 17.73 0.30
N PRO A 333 -9.73 17.49 0.19
CA PRO A 333 -10.57 18.11 -0.85
C PRO A 333 -10.75 19.62 -0.68
N ALA A 334 -10.35 20.19 0.47
CA ALA A 334 -10.35 21.63 0.69
C ALA A 334 -9.06 22.33 0.25
N SER A 335 -8.01 21.58 -0.12
CA SER A 335 -6.74 22.16 -0.59
C SER A 335 -6.83 22.58 -2.05
N ASP A 336 -6.18 23.69 -2.38
CA ASP A 336 -5.95 24.17 -3.75
C ASP A 336 -5.11 23.23 -4.63
N ARG A 337 -4.34 22.31 -4.01
CA ARG A 337 -3.56 21.29 -4.72
C ARG A 337 -4.34 20.00 -5.01
N PHE A 338 -5.61 19.93 -4.58
CA PHE A 338 -6.46 18.77 -4.82
C PHE A 338 -6.79 18.63 -6.32
N ASP A 339 -6.63 17.42 -6.84
CA ASP A 339 -6.99 17.06 -8.20
C ASP A 339 -7.73 15.72 -8.17
N ALA A 340 -9.04 15.77 -8.39
CA ALA A 340 -9.95 14.63 -8.26
C ALA A 340 -9.65 13.45 -9.22
N LYS A 341 -8.81 13.65 -10.25
CA LYS A 341 -8.49 12.62 -11.25
C LYS A 341 -7.00 12.27 -11.33
N ARG A 342 -6.12 13.04 -10.68
CA ARG A 342 -4.67 12.82 -10.75
C ARG A 342 -4.14 11.90 -9.66
N TYR A 343 -4.35 10.60 -9.85
CA TYR A 343 -3.67 9.52 -9.13
C TYR A 343 -3.73 9.64 -7.59
N TRP A 344 -2.64 9.97 -6.88
CA TRP A 344 -2.64 10.12 -5.42
C TRP A 344 -2.84 11.57 -4.94
N ARG A 345 -3.31 12.49 -5.80
CA ARG A 345 -3.59 13.89 -5.47
C ARG A 345 -5.07 14.24 -5.24
N GLY A 346 -5.94 13.24 -5.08
CA GLY A 346 -7.36 13.46 -4.81
C GLY A 346 -8.26 12.24 -4.95
N PRO A 347 -8.07 11.32 -5.91
CA PRO A 347 -8.92 10.15 -6.06
C PRO A 347 -9.11 9.31 -4.80
N THR A 348 -10.24 8.62 -4.72
CA THR A 348 -10.53 7.59 -3.71
C THR A 348 -10.01 6.23 -4.16
N TRP A 349 -9.34 5.53 -3.25
CA TRP A 349 -8.68 4.24 -3.48
C TRP A 349 -9.28 3.17 -2.58
N GLY A 350 -9.86 2.13 -3.17
CA GLY A 350 -10.52 1.06 -2.42
C GLY A 350 -9.59 0.39 -1.40
N ILE A 351 -8.31 0.21 -1.74
CA ILE A 351 -7.31 -0.41 -0.86
C ILE A 351 -7.16 0.33 0.46
N VAL A 352 -7.04 1.66 0.41
CA VAL A 352 -6.85 2.46 1.62
C VAL A 352 -8.17 2.53 2.40
N ASN A 353 -9.30 2.64 1.71
CA ASN A 353 -10.62 2.56 2.35
C ASN A 353 -10.82 1.26 3.13
N ALA A 354 -10.40 0.12 2.58
CA ALA A 354 -10.51 -1.16 3.26
C ALA A 354 -9.68 -1.17 4.56
N LEU A 355 -8.44 -0.68 4.53
CA LEU A 355 -7.59 -0.60 5.73
C LEU A 355 -8.17 0.36 6.77
N ILE A 356 -8.59 1.56 6.36
CA ILE A 356 -9.23 2.55 7.25
C ILE A 356 -10.50 1.96 7.86
N GLY A 357 -11.36 1.33 7.06
CA GLY A 357 -12.63 0.78 7.51
C GLY A 357 -12.47 -0.38 8.49
N LEU A 358 -11.50 -1.27 8.25
CA LEU A 358 -11.11 -2.31 9.21
C LEU A 358 -10.63 -1.70 10.53
N GLY A 359 -9.78 -0.67 10.45
CA GLY A 359 -9.29 0.04 11.64
C GLY A 359 -10.39 0.74 12.43
N LEU A 360 -11.28 1.47 11.76
CA LEU A 360 -12.43 2.14 12.37
C LEU A 360 -13.30 1.13 13.12
N ASP A 361 -13.58 -0.01 12.51
CA ASP A 361 -14.39 -1.06 13.13
C ASP A 361 -13.72 -1.63 14.38
N GLU A 362 -12.43 -1.95 14.30
CA GLU A 362 -11.63 -2.49 15.41
C GLU A 362 -11.44 -1.47 16.55
N CYS A 363 -11.41 -0.17 16.24
CA CYS A 363 -11.38 0.93 17.23
C CYS A 363 -12.77 1.30 17.79
N GLY A 364 -13.85 0.64 17.36
CA GLY A 364 -15.20 0.88 17.88
C GLY A 364 -15.99 2.01 17.18
N HIS A 365 -15.46 2.61 16.12
CA HIS A 365 -16.17 3.59 15.27
C HIS A 365 -17.12 2.90 14.29
N LYS A 366 -18.04 2.07 14.81
CA LYS A 366 -18.88 1.14 14.03
C LYS A 366 -19.69 1.83 12.94
N ASP A 367 -20.29 2.99 13.23
CA ASP A 367 -21.09 3.73 12.25
C ASP A 367 -20.24 4.26 11.09
N ARG A 368 -19.05 4.81 11.39
CA ARG A 368 -18.12 5.29 10.36
C ARG A 368 -17.58 4.14 9.51
N ALA A 369 -17.24 3.03 10.15
CA ALA A 369 -16.77 1.83 9.46
C ALA A 369 -17.85 1.27 8.50
N ALA A 370 -19.09 1.14 8.98
CA ALA A 370 -20.21 0.70 8.17
C ALA A 370 -20.47 1.66 7.00
N ALA A 371 -20.48 2.97 7.25
CA ALA A 371 -20.67 3.98 6.21
C ALA A 371 -19.57 3.92 5.13
N LEU A 372 -18.29 3.80 5.52
CA LEU A 372 -17.16 3.71 4.58
C LEU A 372 -17.22 2.44 3.73
N ARG A 373 -17.57 1.30 4.35
CA ARG A 373 -17.75 0.02 3.66
C ARG A 373 -18.88 0.12 2.64
N LEU A 374 -20.02 0.68 3.02
CA LEU A 374 -21.18 0.87 2.13
C LEU A 374 -20.86 1.83 0.98
N ALA A 375 -20.17 2.95 1.25
CA ALA A 375 -19.75 3.90 0.22
C ALA A 375 -18.80 3.24 -0.79
N THR A 376 -17.83 2.44 -0.30
CA THR A 376 -16.88 1.72 -1.17
C THR A 376 -17.58 0.62 -1.98
N ARG A 377 -18.52 -0.11 -1.37
CA ARG A 377 -19.38 -1.08 -2.08
C ARG A 377 -20.14 -0.39 -3.21
N ASP A 378 -20.84 0.70 -2.91
CA ASP A 378 -21.68 1.38 -3.89
C ASP A 378 -20.84 1.99 -5.02
N LEU A 379 -19.64 2.46 -4.71
CA LEU A 379 -18.65 2.93 -5.69
C LEU A 379 -18.29 1.81 -6.67
N ILE A 380 -17.79 0.67 -6.18
CA ILE A 380 -17.38 -0.47 -7.02
C ILE A 380 -18.57 -1.04 -7.80
N ALA A 381 -19.72 -1.22 -7.15
CA ALA A 381 -20.90 -1.80 -7.77
C ALA A 381 -21.41 -0.97 -8.96
N LYS A 382 -21.32 0.36 -8.86
CA LYS A 382 -21.82 1.29 -9.88
C LYS A 382 -20.79 1.66 -10.93
N HIS A 383 -19.51 1.76 -10.55
CA HIS A 383 -18.45 2.31 -11.41
C HIS A 383 -17.40 1.26 -11.84
N GLY A 384 -17.54 0.01 -11.38
CA GLY A 384 -16.72 -1.12 -11.80
C GLY A 384 -15.44 -1.30 -10.96
N PHE A 385 -14.58 -2.22 -11.41
CA PHE A 385 -13.37 -2.65 -10.71
C PHE A 385 -12.14 -1.87 -11.16
N ALA A 386 -12.20 -0.54 -11.06
CA ALA A 386 -11.12 0.35 -11.46
C ALA A 386 -10.02 0.47 -10.40
N GLU A 387 -8.88 1.04 -10.77
CA GLU A 387 -7.74 1.31 -9.88
C GLU A 387 -8.10 2.36 -8.81
N TYR A 388 -8.70 3.48 -9.23
CA TYR A 388 -9.16 4.58 -8.38
C TYR A 388 -10.33 5.33 -9.01
N PHE A 389 -10.97 6.18 -8.20
CA PHE A 389 -12.21 6.86 -8.58
C PHE A 389 -12.21 8.33 -8.13
N ASP A 390 -12.86 9.19 -8.90
CA ASP A 390 -13.17 10.55 -8.48
C ASP A 390 -14.05 10.53 -7.19
N PRO A 391 -13.66 11.23 -6.10
CA PRO A 391 -14.34 11.13 -4.81
C PRO A 391 -15.70 11.83 -4.76
N HIS A 392 -16.05 12.66 -5.76
CA HIS A 392 -17.33 13.36 -5.83
C HIS A 392 -18.30 12.64 -6.77
N THR A 393 -17.82 12.24 -7.95
CA THR A 393 -18.66 11.67 -9.02
C THR A 393 -18.66 10.14 -9.06
N GLY A 394 -17.58 9.53 -8.60
CA GLY A 394 -17.29 8.10 -8.73
C GLY A 394 -16.69 7.72 -10.09
N ASP A 395 -16.41 8.68 -10.98
CA ASP A 395 -15.78 8.41 -12.28
C ASP A 395 -14.52 7.56 -12.10
N ALA A 396 -14.49 6.40 -12.75
CA ALA A 396 -13.36 5.48 -12.72
C ALA A 396 -12.16 6.01 -13.52
N ALA A 397 -10.96 5.77 -13.00
CA ALA A 397 -9.70 6.09 -13.68
C ALA A 397 -8.63 5.00 -13.40
N GLY A 398 -7.55 5.02 -14.19
CA GLY A 398 -6.52 3.99 -14.17
C GLY A 398 -6.94 2.69 -14.86
N GLY A 399 -6.46 1.54 -14.37
CA GLY A 399 -6.80 0.23 -14.92
C GLY A 399 -8.26 -0.19 -14.62
N GLY A 400 -9.03 -0.64 -15.62
CA GLY A 400 -10.47 -0.96 -15.49
C GLY A 400 -10.83 -2.38 -15.03
N SER A 401 -9.84 -3.25 -14.80
CA SER A 401 -10.04 -4.60 -14.25
C SER A 401 -8.91 -4.89 -13.27
N PHE A 402 -9.03 -4.25 -12.10
CA PHE A 402 -7.96 -4.17 -11.11
C PHE A 402 -8.09 -5.24 -10.03
N THR A 403 -6.99 -5.96 -9.80
CA THR A 403 -6.88 -7.11 -8.90
C THR A 403 -7.24 -6.76 -7.47
N TRP A 404 -6.68 -5.69 -6.90
CA TRP A 404 -7.04 -5.32 -5.53
C TRP A 404 -8.51 -4.94 -5.42
N THR A 405 -9.13 -4.36 -6.45
CA THR A 405 -10.50 -3.82 -6.33
C THR A 405 -11.46 -5.00 -6.32
N ALA A 406 -11.17 -6.01 -7.13
CA ALA A 406 -11.85 -7.30 -7.09
C ALA A 406 -11.64 -8.01 -5.73
N ALA A 407 -10.42 -7.99 -5.20
CA ALA A 407 -10.13 -8.59 -3.90
C ALA A 407 -10.89 -7.91 -2.76
N ILE A 408 -10.92 -6.57 -2.73
CA ILE A 408 -11.63 -5.78 -1.71
C ILE A 408 -13.13 -5.97 -1.79
N TRP A 409 -13.68 -6.05 -3.01
CA TRP A 409 -15.08 -6.40 -3.19
C TRP A 409 -15.38 -7.73 -2.50
N LEU A 410 -14.63 -8.79 -2.86
CA LEU A 410 -14.88 -10.13 -2.33
C LEU A 410 -14.64 -10.23 -0.83
N ALA A 411 -13.58 -9.63 -0.31
CA ALA A 411 -13.12 -9.87 1.05
C ALA A 411 -13.62 -8.86 2.08
N TRP A 412 -14.27 -7.77 1.66
CA TRP A 412 -14.71 -6.71 2.58
C TRP A 412 -16.00 -6.01 2.18
N ALA A 413 -16.11 -5.52 0.95
CA ALA A 413 -17.20 -4.61 0.56
C ALA A 413 -18.50 -5.33 0.17
N SER A 414 -18.41 -6.56 -0.36
CA SER A 414 -19.57 -7.31 -0.85
C SER A 414 -20.58 -7.56 0.28
N PRO A 415 -21.90 -7.46 0.01
CA PRO A 415 -22.93 -7.76 1.01
C PRO A 415 -23.02 -9.27 1.33
N THR A 416 -22.39 -10.15 0.55
CA THR A 416 -22.29 -11.60 0.84
C THR A 416 -21.20 -11.91 1.87
N MET A 417 -20.28 -10.98 2.11
CA MET A 417 -19.43 -11.05 3.29
C MET A 417 -20.32 -10.86 4.50
N GLY A 418 -20.50 -11.95 5.26
CA GLY A 418 -21.15 -11.91 6.57
C GLY A 418 -20.57 -10.74 7.34
N THR A 419 -21.44 -9.94 7.96
CA THR A 419 -21.00 -8.81 8.79
C THR A 419 -20.00 -9.37 9.81
N ALA A 420 -18.72 -9.06 9.60
CA ALA A 420 -17.64 -9.47 10.49
C ALA A 420 -17.83 -8.86 11.88
#